data_AF-A0A0F9WXX6-F1
#
_entry.id   AF-A0A0F9WXX6-F1
#
_cell.length_a   1.000
_cell.length_b   1.000
_cell.length_c   1.000
_cell.angle_alpha   90.00
_cell.angle_beta   90.00
_cell.angle_gamma   90.00
#
_symmetry.space_group_name_H-M   'P 1'
#
loop_
_entity.id
_entity.type
_entity.pdbx_description
1 polymer ?
#
loop_
_entity_poly.entity_id
_entity_poly.type
_entity_poly.pdbx_seq_one_letter_code
_entity_poly.pdbx_strand_id
1 'polypeptide(L)'
;MNELWFPGARRDPGPAWKVSGQPHPKKGTVYHSMVGSWASAVAVLNGSEESSWQFSILKSGETLQHYEVTAWAWHCGDRDDPAGEISNNRDLDGIEFEGGPIGNESEPLTEAQVAAAIKLTAWLLEQGHLPNLRRTGDNRGRWEHNEIIPTACPSHRIPHQKIQQGVVDLEEDDMTPQEMLKQMLTLNVPIWGATGPVTLSQLLHYAYHGSPTEHQGFATYKQILQVAKIAVTNRDGLQAANDAIAEHLAVHNSSGGVIDRSTGEFVAKLAALLGQMGDDIDELAETFE
;
A
#
# COMPACT_ATOMS: atom_id res chain seq x y z
N MET A 1 -22.40 -14.58 9.32
CA MET A 1 -21.44 -13.83 8.49
C MET A 1 -21.12 -14.71 7.30
N ASN A 2 -21.02 -14.15 6.09
CA ASN A 2 -20.65 -14.94 4.92
C ASN A 2 -19.18 -15.34 5.04
N GLU A 3 -18.86 -16.57 4.66
CA GLU A 3 -17.48 -17.04 4.62
C GLU A 3 -16.64 -16.12 3.73
N LEU A 4 -15.56 -15.54 4.26
CA LEU A 4 -14.72 -14.62 3.51
C LEU A 4 -13.45 -15.30 3.02
N TRP A 5 -13.42 -15.54 1.71
CA TRP A 5 -12.33 -16.19 0.99
C TRP A 5 -11.72 -15.24 -0.05
N PHE A 6 -10.39 -15.13 -0.08
CA PHE A 6 -9.67 -14.33 -1.05
C PHE A 6 -9.87 -14.92 -2.46
N PRO A 7 -10.45 -14.18 -3.43
CA PRO A 7 -10.69 -14.74 -4.77
C PRO A 7 -9.42 -15.20 -5.49
N GLY A 8 -8.26 -14.59 -5.17
CA GLY A 8 -6.97 -14.95 -5.73
C GLY A 8 -6.30 -16.17 -5.09
N ALA A 9 -6.87 -16.76 -4.04
CA ALA A 9 -6.30 -17.92 -3.37
C ALA A 9 -6.89 -19.25 -3.86
N ARG A 10 -6.05 -20.27 -3.94
CA ARG A 10 -6.51 -21.66 -3.97
C ARG A 10 -6.94 -22.07 -2.57
N ARG A 11 -8.15 -22.62 -2.42
CA ARG A 11 -8.59 -23.20 -1.15
C ARG A 11 -7.80 -24.47 -0.85
N ASP A 12 -7.25 -24.55 0.36
CA ASP A 12 -6.48 -25.70 0.84
C ASP A 12 -6.79 -25.93 2.31
N PRO A 13 -8.00 -26.43 2.63
CA PRO A 13 -8.55 -26.38 3.98
C PRO A 13 -7.67 -27.15 4.98
N GLY A 14 -7.30 -26.49 6.07
CA GLY A 14 -6.63 -27.15 7.19
C GLY A 14 -7.61 -27.96 8.05
N PRO A 15 -7.11 -28.77 9.01
CA PRO A 15 -7.98 -29.54 9.89
C PRO A 15 -8.93 -28.66 10.71
N ALA A 16 -10.21 -29.04 10.78
CA ALA A 16 -11.25 -28.26 11.46
C ALA A 16 -11.01 -28.09 12.98
N TRP A 17 -10.20 -28.93 13.60
CA TRP A 17 -9.88 -28.86 15.03
C TRP A 17 -8.80 -27.83 15.36
N LYS A 18 -8.14 -27.23 14.35
CA LYS A 18 -7.08 -26.23 14.53
C LYS A 18 -7.56 -24.79 14.44
N VAL A 19 -8.83 -24.55 14.74
CA VAL A 19 -9.39 -23.21 14.89
C VAL A 19 -10.21 -23.19 16.18
N SER A 20 -10.25 -22.02 16.82
CA SER A 20 -10.93 -21.83 18.10
C SER A 20 -12.15 -20.91 18.01
N GLY A 21 -13.02 -21.00 19.01
CA GLY A 21 -14.07 -20.02 19.26
C GLY A 21 -15.00 -19.73 18.08
N GLN A 22 -15.61 -18.54 18.10
CA GLN A 22 -16.51 -18.07 17.05
C GLN A 22 -15.75 -17.16 16.07
N PRO A 23 -16.14 -17.14 14.78
CA PRO A 23 -15.56 -16.21 13.81
C PRO A 23 -15.62 -14.75 14.29
N HIS A 24 -14.54 -14.01 14.08
CA HIS A 24 -14.39 -12.64 14.55
C HIS A 24 -13.74 -11.76 13.48
N PRO A 25 -14.20 -10.51 13.26
CA PRO A 25 -13.53 -9.58 12.36
C PRO A 25 -12.08 -9.33 12.76
N LYS A 26 -11.18 -9.42 11.79
CA LYS A 26 -9.76 -9.10 11.99
C LYS A 26 -9.53 -7.59 12.05
N LYS A 27 -8.49 -7.19 12.77
CA LYS A 27 -8.03 -5.82 13.02
C LYS A 27 -6.64 -5.58 12.41
N GLY A 28 -6.17 -6.53 11.61
CA GLY A 28 -4.98 -6.45 10.78
C GLY A 28 -4.22 -7.77 10.73
N THR A 29 -2.98 -7.73 10.28
CA THR A 29 -2.28 -8.90 9.72
C THR A 29 -0.92 -9.12 10.36
N VAL A 30 -0.57 -10.37 10.66
CA VAL A 30 0.76 -10.79 11.10
C VAL A 30 1.44 -11.55 9.98
N TYR A 31 2.61 -11.06 9.58
CA TYR A 31 3.41 -11.72 8.57
C TYR A 31 4.44 -12.63 9.23
N HIS A 32 4.50 -13.84 8.71
CA HIS A 32 5.32 -14.94 9.21
C HIS A 32 6.20 -15.51 8.10
N SER A 33 7.20 -16.29 8.49
CA SER A 33 8.00 -17.09 7.56
C SER A 33 7.90 -18.54 8.01
N MET A 34 7.35 -19.39 7.15
CA MET A 34 7.47 -20.83 7.35
C MET A 34 8.91 -21.21 6.98
N VAL A 35 9.74 -21.57 7.96
CA VAL A 35 11.12 -22.01 7.68
C VAL A 35 11.06 -23.34 6.93
N GLY A 36 11.74 -23.39 5.77
CA GLY A 36 11.74 -24.56 4.90
C GLY A 36 10.65 -24.55 3.82
N SER A 37 10.37 -25.74 3.29
CA SER A 37 9.46 -25.92 2.16
C SER A 37 7.98 -25.91 2.57
N TRP A 38 7.10 -25.62 1.62
CA TRP A 38 5.66 -25.81 1.77
C TRP A 38 5.28 -27.20 2.29
N ALA A 39 5.98 -28.26 1.84
CA ALA A 39 5.71 -29.61 2.31
C ALA A 39 5.96 -29.79 3.82
N SER A 40 6.91 -29.05 4.39
CA SER A 40 7.15 -29.04 5.84
C SER A 40 6.04 -28.27 6.57
N ALA A 41 5.65 -27.11 6.04
CA ALA A 41 4.57 -26.31 6.62
C ALA A 41 3.23 -27.04 6.60
N VAL A 42 2.89 -27.71 5.50
CA VAL A 42 1.65 -28.50 5.40
C VAL A 42 1.66 -29.71 6.33
N ALA A 43 2.82 -30.28 6.63
CA ALA A 43 2.96 -31.33 7.64
C ALA A 43 2.70 -30.81 9.05
N VAL A 44 3.13 -29.57 9.37
CA VAL A 44 2.76 -28.88 10.62
C VAL A 44 1.26 -28.63 10.66
N LEU A 45 0.69 -28.02 9.61
CA LEU A 45 -0.74 -27.70 9.51
C LEU A 45 -1.62 -28.95 9.68
N ASN A 46 -1.23 -30.09 9.13
CA ASN A 46 -1.99 -31.34 9.26
C ASN A 46 -1.57 -32.21 10.46
N GLY A 47 -0.45 -31.87 11.11
CA GLY A 47 0.10 -32.61 12.24
C GLY A 47 -0.63 -32.33 13.56
N SER A 48 -0.15 -32.95 14.63
CA SER A 48 -0.72 -32.79 15.98
C SER A 48 -0.37 -31.47 16.67
N GLU A 49 0.52 -30.66 16.09
CA GLU A 49 0.91 -29.36 16.64
C GLU A 49 -0.26 -28.37 16.60
N GLU A 50 -0.45 -27.61 17.67
CA GLU A 50 -1.47 -26.56 17.78
C GLU A 50 -1.05 -25.30 17.03
N SER A 51 -0.78 -25.43 15.73
CA SER A 51 -0.43 -24.33 14.84
C SER A 51 -1.25 -24.33 13.57
N SER A 52 -1.78 -23.17 13.23
CA SER A 52 -2.59 -22.93 12.04
C SER A 52 -2.59 -21.44 11.68
N TRP A 53 -2.84 -21.13 10.41
CA TRP A 53 -2.84 -19.78 9.88
C TRP A 53 -3.81 -19.70 8.70
N GLN A 54 -4.25 -18.50 8.35
CA GLN A 54 -5.27 -18.29 7.33
C GLN A 54 -4.67 -18.45 5.93
N PHE A 55 -3.47 -17.90 5.68
CA PHE A 55 -2.89 -17.84 4.33
C PHE A 55 -1.46 -18.37 4.26
N SER A 56 -1.13 -19.04 3.17
CA SER A 56 0.25 -19.34 2.77
C SER A 56 0.57 -18.73 1.41
N ILE A 57 1.75 -18.13 1.27
CA ILE A 57 2.25 -17.60 0.00
C ILE A 57 3.53 -18.36 -0.38
N LEU A 58 3.39 -19.24 -1.37
CA LEU A 58 4.47 -20.10 -1.86
C LEU A 58 5.51 -19.30 -2.64
N LYS A 59 6.73 -19.84 -2.82
CA LYS A 59 7.80 -19.18 -3.60
C LYS A 59 7.39 -18.84 -5.03
N SER A 60 6.44 -19.60 -5.60
CA SER A 60 5.84 -19.37 -6.92
C SER A 60 4.90 -18.14 -6.98
N GLY A 61 4.55 -17.55 -5.85
CA GLY A 61 3.49 -16.54 -5.73
C GLY A 61 2.08 -17.12 -5.63
N GLU A 62 1.92 -18.45 -5.62
CA GLU A 62 0.62 -19.07 -5.35
C GLU A 62 0.19 -18.76 -3.91
N THR A 63 -1.00 -18.17 -3.75
CA THR A 63 -1.63 -17.95 -2.45
C THR A 63 -2.58 -19.11 -2.15
N LEU A 64 -2.40 -19.73 -1.00
CA LEU A 64 -3.28 -20.74 -0.43
C LEU A 64 -4.06 -20.12 0.72
N GLN A 65 -5.32 -20.48 0.86
CA GLN A 65 -6.12 -20.12 2.02
C GLN A 65 -6.64 -21.38 2.71
N HIS A 66 -6.34 -21.52 4.00
CA HIS A 66 -6.64 -22.71 4.81
C HIS A 66 -7.92 -22.54 5.62
N TYR A 67 -8.21 -21.30 6.04
CA TYR A 67 -9.39 -20.95 6.82
C TYR A 67 -9.92 -19.59 6.37
N GLU A 68 -11.20 -19.33 6.63
CA GLU A 68 -11.80 -18.01 6.42
C GLU A 68 -11.02 -16.92 7.15
N VAL A 69 -11.05 -15.69 6.61
CA VAL A 69 -10.35 -14.54 7.22
C VAL A 69 -10.75 -14.36 8.69
N THR A 70 -12.02 -14.56 9.02
CA THR A 70 -12.56 -14.39 10.37
C THR A 70 -12.26 -15.55 11.32
N ALA A 71 -11.62 -16.63 10.86
CA ALA A 71 -11.29 -17.77 11.70
C ALA A 71 -10.23 -17.42 12.76
N TRP A 72 -10.35 -17.99 13.95
CA TRP A 72 -9.35 -17.89 15.01
C TRP A 72 -8.33 -19.02 14.87
N ALA A 73 -7.35 -18.79 14.00
CA ALA A 73 -6.21 -19.69 13.81
C ALA A 73 -5.14 -19.47 14.90
N TRP A 74 -4.21 -20.41 15.05
CA TRP A 74 -3.17 -20.43 16.09
C TRP A 74 -1.79 -20.14 15.49
N HIS A 75 -1.52 -18.90 15.11
CA HIS A 75 -0.28 -18.49 14.41
C HIS A 75 0.66 -17.61 15.26
N CYS A 76 0.17 -16.91 16.28
CA CYS A 76 0.93 -15.94 17.06
C CYS A 76 1.58 -16.49 18.33
N GLY A 77 1.21 -17.70 18.77
CA GLY A 77 1.76 -18.32 19.98
C GLY A 77 1.23 -17.75 21.32
N ASP A 78 0.32 -16.78 21.28
CA ASP A 78 -0.41 -16.29 22.45
C ASP A 78 -1.71 -17.08 22.65
N ARG A 79 -1.65 -18.05 23.57
CA ARG A 79 -2.74 -19.01 23.78
C ARG A 79 -3.82 -18.51 24.74
N ASP A 80 -3.45 -17.66 25.69
CA ASP A 80 -4.27 -17.31 26.84
C ASP A 80 -4.33 -15.78 26.99
N ASP A 81 -5.29 -15.18 26.31
CA ASP A 81 -5.50 -13.75 26.39
C ASP A 81 -6.42 -13.42 27.58
N PRO A 82 -5.96 -12.62 28.57
CA PRO A 82 -6.83 -12.17 29.65
C PRO A 82 -7.97 -11.32 29.07
N ALA A 83 -9.17 -11.48 29.63
CA ALA A 83 -10.36 -10.79 29.16
C ALA A 83 -10.15 -9.26 29.09
N GLY A 84 -10.15 -8.70 27.88
CA GLY A 84 -10.05 -7.26 27.62
C GLY A 84 -8.86 -6.81 26.79
N GLU A 85 -7.91 -7.70 26.46
CA GLU A 85 -6.73 -7.38 25.64
C GLU A 85 -6.87 -7.88 24.18
N ILE A 86 -5.93 -7.43 23.33
CA ILE A 86 -5.82 -7.84 21.92
C ILE A 86 -5.25 -9.26 21.90
N SER A 87 -6.08 -10.22 21.47
CA SER A 87 -5.62 -11.59 21.29
C SER A 87 -5.12 -11.69 19.88
N ASN A 88 -3.80 -11.82 19.68
CA ASN A 88 -3.19 -11.73 18.37
C ASN A 88 -3.68 -12.85 17.44
N ASN A 89 -3.89 -14.06 17.96
CA ASN A 89 -4.53 -15.16 17.22
C ASN A 89 -6.01 -14.87 16.82
N ARG A 90 -6.76 -14.20 17.69
CA ARG A 90 -8.20 -13.89 17.45
C ARG A 90 -8.37 -12.69 16.55
N ASP A 91 -7.68 -11.61 16.86
CA ASP A 91 -7.87 -10.28 16.31
C ASP A 91 -7.04 -10.06 15.05
N LEU A 92 -5.98 -10.83 14.81
CA LEU A 92 -5.15 -10.69 13.61
C LEU A 92 -5.30 -11.94 12.71
N ASP A 93 -5.07 -11.76 11.41
CA ASP A 93 -4.85 -12.88 10.50
C ASP A 93 -3.36 -13.20 10.38
N GLY A 94 -3.05 -14.47 10.13
CA GLY A 94 -1.70 -14.99 9.93
C GLY A 94 -1.46 -15.29 8.45
N ILE A 95 -0.40 -14.69 7.91
CA ILE A 95 0.08 -14.88 6.55
C ILE A 95 1.49 -15.48 6.61
N GLU A 96 1.63 -16.73 6.18
CA GLU A 96 2.89 -17.46 6.16
C GLU A 96 3.56 -17.40 4.78
N PHE A 97 4.78 -16.88 4.71
CA PHE A 97 5.58 -16.88 3.48
C PHE A 97 6.50 -18.10 3.43
N GLU A 98 6.47 -18.86 2.34
CA GLU A 98 7.42 -19.96 2.12
C GLU A 98 8.86 -19.46 2.20
N GLY A 99 9.59 -19.98 3.18
CA GLY A 99 10.89 -19.48 3.58
C GLY A 99 12.06 -20.15 2.87
N GLY A 100 13.26 -19.82 3.34
CA GLY A 100 14.46 -20.55 2.94
C GLY A 100 14.64 -21.85 3.72
N PRO A 101 15.48 -22.77 3.24
CA PRO A 101 15.82 -23.98 3.98
C PRO A 101 16.47 -23.63 5.32
N ILE A 102 16.52 -24.62 6.22
CA ILE A 102 17.26 -24.50 7.49
C ILE A 102 18.71 -24.06 7.20
N GLY A 103 19.16 -23.01 7.89
CA GLY A 103 20.43 -22.32 7.67
C GLY A 103 20.38 -21.16 6.67
N ASN A 104 19.21 -20.89 6.07
CA ASN A 104 18.95 -19.72 5.21
C ASN A 104 17.54 -19.14 5.50
N GLU A 105 17.18 -19.02 6.77
CA GLU A 105 15.86 -18.56 7.23
C GLU A 105 15.55 -17.13 6.73
N SER A 106 16.59 -16.30 6.59
CA SER A 106 16.53 -14.92 6.08
C SER A 106 16.56 -14.80 4.54
N GLU A 107 16.37 -15.89 3.78
CA GLU A 107 16.23 -15.80 2.32
C GLU A 107 15.21 -14.70 1.97
N PRO A 108 15.48 -13.77 1.04
CA PRO A 108 14.48 -12.78 0.67
C PRO A 108 13.20 -13.41 0.07
N LEU A 109 12.07 -12.73 0.18
CA LEU A 109 10.87 -13.10 -0.59
C LEU A 109 11.17 -13.02 -2.09
N THR A 110 10.62 -13.95 -2.87
CA THR A 110 10.64 -13.85 -4.32
C THR A 110 9.76 -12.70 -4.79
N GLU A 111 10.02 -12.17 -5.99
CA GLU A 111 9.16 -11.14 -6.60
C GLU A 111 7.70 -11.61 -6.73
N ALA A 112 7.49 -12.90 -7.00
CA ALA A 112 6.15 -13.49 -7.07
C ALA A 112 5.47 -13.51 -5.69
N GLN A 113 6.20 -13.81 -4.61
CA GLN A 113 5.67 -13.71 -3.24
C GLN A 113 5.28 -12.28 -2.89
N VAL A 114 6.12 -11.30 -3.25
CA VAL A 114 5.83 -9.88 -3.00
C VAL A 114 4.59 -9.44 -3.76
N ALA A 115 4.46 -9.80 -5.04
CA ALA A 115 3.27 -9.47 -5.84
C ALA A 115 1.99 -10.10 -5.28
N ALA A 116 2.06 -11.34 -4.79
CA ALA A 116 0.94 -12.00 -4.12
C ALA A 116 0.58 -11.33 -2.79
N ALA A 117 1.59 -10.93 -2.00
CA ALA A 117 1.39 -10.22 -0.75
C ALA A 117 0.69 -8.87 -0.95
N ILE A 118 1.09 -8.12 -1.98
CA ILE A 118 0.47 -6.84 -2.37
C ILE A 118 -1.03 -7.05 -2.62
N LYS A 119 -1.39 -8.00 -3.49
CA LYS A 119 -2.79 -8.28 -3.85
C LYS A 119 -3.62 -8.73 -2.64
N LEU A 120 -3.09 -9.63 -1.83
CA LEU A 120 -3.77 -10.09 -0.62
C LEU A 120 -3.97 -8.95 0.38
N THR A 121 -2.96 -8.10 0.57
CA THR A 121 -3.01 -6.97 1.51
C THR A 121 -4.00 -5.91 1.06
N ALA A 122 -4.00 -5.56 -0.23
CA ALA A 122 -4.98 -4.65 -0.82
C ALA A 122 -6.41 -5.17 -0.63
N TRP A 123 -6.63 -6.47 -0.88
CA TRP A 123 -7.92 -7.10 -0.65
C TRP A 123 -8.33 -7.09 0.83
N LEU A 124 -7.43 -7.40 1.77
CA LEU A 124 -7.75 -7.36 3.20
C LEU A 124 -8.08 -5.94 3.68
N LEU A 125 -7.43 -4.92 3.11
CA LEU A 125 -7.74 -3.51 3.33
C LEU A 125 -9.14 -3.17 2.81
N GLU A 126 -9.45 -3.55 1.56
CA GLU A 126 -10.77 -3.36 0.93
C GLU A 126 -11.90 -4.04 1.73
N GLN A 127 -11.67 -5.25 2.23
CA GLN A 127 -12.65 -6.00 3.03
C GLN A 127 -12.77 -5.47 4.48
N GLY A 128 -11.98 -4.47 4.88
CA GLY A 128 -12.01 -3.89 6.22
C GLY A 128 -11.42 -4.80 7.32
N HIS A 129 -10.66 -5.82 6.94
CA HIS A 129 -9.95 -6.72 7.86
C HIS A 129 -8.52 -6.28 8.16
N LEU A 130 -8.04 -5.27 7.42
CA LEU A 130 -6.83 -4.52 7.69
C LEU A 130 -7.20 -3.03 7.75
N PRO A 131 -7.12 -2.34 8.91
CA PRO A 131 -7.62 -0.96 9.02
C PRO A 131 -6.74 0.07 8.31
N ASN A 132 -5.45 -0.22 8.10
CA ASN A 132 -4.49 0.63 7.41
C ASN A 132 -3.19 -0.12 7.14
N LEU A 133 -2.32 0.46 6.30
CA LEU A 133 -1.02 -0.10 5.95
C LEU A 133 0.12 0.25 6.92
N ARG A 134 -0.15 0.99 8.02
CA ARG A 134 0.91 1.47 8.93
C ARG A 134 1.55 0.31 9.69
N ARG A 135 2.86 0.43 9.88
CA ARG A 135 3.72 -0.53 10.61
C ARG A 135 4.12 -0.06 12.01
N THR A 136 3.97 1.24 12.28
CA THR A 136 4.41 1.90 13.50
C THR A 136 3.28 2.72 14.14
N GLY A 137 3.42 2.98 15.44
CA GLY A 137 2.44 3.71 16.25
C GLY A 137 1.28 2.84 16.76
N ASP A 138 0.44 3.45 17.60
CA ASP A 138 -0.62 2.77 18.35
C ASP A 138 -1.73 2.16 17.48
N ASN A 139 -1.85 2.64 16.23
CA ASN A 139 -2.86 2.19 15.26
C ASN A 139 -2.25 1.44 14.08
N ARG A 140 -1.08 0.79 14.25
CA ARG A 140 -0.51 -0.04 13.18
C ARG A 140 -1.44 -1.20 12.83
N GLY A 141 -1.55 -1.52 11.55
CA GLY A 141 -2.36 -2.64 11.05
C GLY A 141 -1.54 -3.86 10.62
N ARG A 142 -0.20 -3.73 10.54
CA ARG A 142 0.69 -4.80 10.10
C ARG A 142 1.80 -5.07 11.11
N TRP A 143 1.96 -6.35 11.43
CA TRP A 143 2.93 -6.86 12.40
C TRP A 143 3.82 -7.93 11.78
N GLU A 144 5.00 -8.11 12.37
CA GLU A 144 5.81 -9.31 12.24
C GLU A 144 5.68 -10.16 13.51
N HIS A 145 5.87 -11.48 13.39
CA HIS A 145 5.72 -12.38 14.53
C HIS A 145 6.69 -12.06 15.68
N ASN A 146 7.94 -11.70 15.37
CA ASN A 146 8.97 -11.28 16.33
C ASN A 146 8.63 -9.98 17.08
N GLU A 147 7.66 -9.19 16.60
CA GLU A 147 7.19 -8.00 17.29
C GLU A 147 6.07 -8.30 18.29
N ILE A 148 5.53 -9.52 18.25
CA ILE A 148 4.45 -9.99 19.13
C ILE A 148 5.03 -10.89 20.21
N ILE A 149 5.84 -11.88 19.82
CA ILE A 149 6.52 -12.78 20.76
C ILE A 149 8.03 -12.86 20.45
N PRO A 150 8.87 -13.26 21.42
CA PRO A 150 10.31 -13.48 21.20
C PRO A 150 10.60 -14.65 20.25
N THR A 151 10.48 -14.43 18.95
CA THR A 151 10.79 -15.39 17.88
C THR A 151 11.73 -14.76 16.85
N ALA A 152 12.44 -15.60 16.09
CA ALA A 152 13.22 -15.16 14.95
C ALA A 152 12.35 -14.97 13.69
N CYS A 153 11.10 -15.45 13.66
CA CYS A 153 10.17 -15.30 12.55
C CYS A 153 9.71 -13.83 12.37
N PRO A 154 9.69 -13.23 11.16
CA PRO A 154 9.99 -13.79 9.84
C PRO A 154 11.46 -13.58 9.41
N SER A 155 12.37 -13.33 10.34
CA SER A 155 13.81 -13.21 10.10
C SER A 155 14.19 -12.01 9.24
N HIS A 156 13.48 -10.89 9.44
CA HIS A 156 13.68 -9.59 8.80
C HIS A 156 13.58 -9.59 7.26
N ARG A 157 12.98 -10.63 6.67
CA ARG A 157 12.92 -10.82 5.22
C ARG A 157 11.75 -10.14 4.53
N ILE A 158 10.79 -9.60 5.27
CA ILE A 158 9.58 -9.02 4.70
C ILE A 158 9.87 -7.61 4.18
N PRO A 159 9.71 -7.34 2.87
CA PRO A 159 9.97 -6.03 2.29
C PRO A 159 8.74 -5.11 2.45
N HIS A 160 8.44 -4.71 3.70
CA HIS A 160 7.22 -3.98 4.05
C HIS A 160 6.97 -2.71 3.24
N GLN A 161 8.02 -1.95 2.95
CA GLN A 161 7.93 -0.74 2.15
C GLN A 161 7.52 -1.04 0.71
N LYS A 162 8.06 -2.11 0.11
CA LYS A 162 7.71 -2.55 -1.24
C LYS A 162 6.26 -3.03 -1.32
N ILE A 163 5.81 -3.79 -0.32
CA ILE A 163 4.41 -4.23 -0.24
C ILE A 163 3.48 -3.03 -0.06
N GLN A 164 3.83 -2.09 0.81
CA GLN A 164 3.02 -0.88 1.03
C GLN A 164 2.89 -0.05 -0.25
N GLN A 165 4.01 0.21 -0.92
CA GLN A 165 4.00 0.98 -2.16
C GLN A 165 3.18 0.27 -3.22
N GLY A 166 3.38 -1.03 -3.42
CA GLY A 166 2.61 -1.79 -4.40
C GLY A 166 1.10 -1.83 -4.11
N VAL A 167 0.66 -1.74 -2.85
CA VAL A 167 -0.78 -1.59 -2.54
C VAL A 167 -1.29 -0.21 -2.95
N VAL A 168 -0.53 0.85 -2.67
CA VAL A 168 -0.87 2.21 -3.11
C VAL A 168 -0.93 2.30 -4.63
N ASP A 169 0.04 1.71 -5.32
CA ASP A 169 0.09 1.71 -6.79
C ASP A 169 -1.14 1.01 -7.39
N LEU A 170 -1.61 -0.10 -6.79
CA LEU A 170 -2.84 -0.77 -7.23
C LEU A 170 -4.08 0.11 -7.06
N GLU A 171 -4.18 0.84 -5.94
CA GLU A 171 -5.30 1.76 -5.72
C GLU A 171 -5.28 2.93 -6.72
N GLU A 172 -4.10 3.41 -7.10
CA GLU A 172 -3.95 4.47 -8.11
C GLU A 172 -4.29 3.99 -9.53
N ASP A 173 -3.87 2.78 -9.90
CA ASP A 173 -4.15 2.19 -11.21
C ASP A 173 -5.64 1.88 -11.42
N ASP A 174 -6.35 1.50 -10.35
CA ASP A 174 -7.79 1.19 -10.39
C ASP A 174 -8.69 2.44 -10.30
N MET A 175 -8.14 3.62 -9.95
CA MET A 175 -8.92 4.86 -9.95
C MET A 175 -9.26 5.29 -11.37
N THR A 176 -10.56 5.36 -11.67
CA THR A 176 -10.98 5.96 -12.94
C THR A 176 -10.62 7.45 -12.98
N PRO A 177 -10.38 8.04 -14.17
CA PRO A 177 -10.16 9.48 -14.31
C PRO A 177 -11.25 10.33 -13.65
N GLN A 178 -12.48 9.82 -13.58
CA GLN A 178 -13.62 10.44 -12.90
C GLN A 178 -13.51 10.41 -11.37
N GLU A 179 -13.03 9.32 -10.78
CA GLU A 179 -12.80 9.21 -9.34
C GLU A 179 -11.62 10.06 -8.90
N MET A 180 -10.55 10.06 -9.70
CA MET A 180 -9.39 10.92 -9.49
C MET A 180 -9.80 12.39 -9.56
N LEU A 181 -10.60 12.78 -10.55
CA LEU A 181 -11.18 14.13 -10.65
C LEU A 181 -12.06 14.46 -9.44
N LYS A 182 -12.89 13.54 -8.97
CA LYS A 182 -13.74 13.74 -7.79
C LYS A 182 -12.90 13.98 -6.53
N GLN A 183 -11.82 13.23 -6.33
CA GLN A 183 -10.90 13.45 -5.21
C GLN A 183 -10.18 14.80 -5.32
N MET A 184 -9.66 15.15 -6.50
CA MET A 184 -9.05 16.46 -6.77
C MET A 184 -10.02 17.61 -6.48
N LEU A 185 -11.30 17.46 -6.82
CA LEU A 185 -12.33 18.48 -6.57
C LEU A 185 -12.65 18.66 -5.08
N THR A 186 -12.34 17.66 -4.25
CA THR A 186 -12.53 17.69 -2.78
C THR A 186 -11.29 18.06 -1.98
N LEU A 187 -10.13 18.18 -2.64
CA LEU A 187 -8.90 18.62 -1.99
C LEU A 187 -9.05 20.05 -1.47
N ASN A 188 -8.76 20.22 -0.18
CA ASN A 188 -8.70 21.53 0.46
C ASN A 188 -7.46 22.27 -0.03
N VAL A 189 -7.68 23.37 -0.76
CA VAL A 189 -6.62 24.26 -1.21
C VAL A 189 -6.56 25.44 -0.23
N PRO A 190 -5.48 25.61 0.53
CA PRO A 190 -5.30 26.80 1.34
C PRO A 190 -5.08 28.00 0.42
N ILE A 191 -6.00 28.97 0.44
CA ILE A 191 -5.85 30.25 -0.28
C ILE A 191 -5.50 31.33 0.73
N TRP A 192 -4.39 32.01 0.48
CA TRP A 192 -3.97 33.13 1.31
C TRP A 192 -5.00 34.27 1.24
N GLY A 193 -5.54 34.68 2.39
CA GLY A 193 -6.60 35.69 2.49
C GLY A 193 -8.04 35.15 2.56
N ALA A 194 -8.27 33.86 2.35
CA ALA A 194 -9.58 33.24 2.59
C ALA A 194 -9.78 32.94 4.09
N THR A 195 -11.01 33.06 4.59
CA THR A 195 -11.37 32.78 6.00
C THR A 195 -11.40 31.28 6.34
N GLY A 196 -10.93 30.42 5.45
CA GLY A 196 -10.83 28.97 5.63
C GLY A 196 -10.31 28.26 4.36
N PRO A 197 -10.01 26.95 4.43
CA PRO A 197 -9.69 26.16 3.26
C PRO A 197 -10.90 26.12 2.30
N VAL A 198 -10.63 26.26 1.01
CA VAL A 198 -11.63 26.15 -0.06
C VAL A 198 -11.28 24.96 -0.93
N THR A 199 -12.29 24.18 -1.33
CA THR A 199 -12.05 23.05 -2.23
C THR A 199 -11.80 23.53 -3.65
N LEU A 200 -11.09 22.72 -4.45
CA LEU A 200 -10.90 23.03 -5.87
C LEU A 200 -12.25 23.17 -6.61
N SER A 201 -13.27 22.41 -6.22
CA SER A 201 -14.64 22.58 -6.74
C SER A 201 -15.23 23.95 -6.42
N GLN A 202 -15.01 24.47 -5.21
CA GLN A 202 -15.49 25.80 -4.83
C GLN A 202 -14.78 26.88 -5.65
N LEU A 203 -13.46 26.76 -5.83
CA LEU A 203 -12.68 27.64 -6.70
C LEU A 203 -13.21 27.68 -8.14
N LEU A 204 -13.46 26.52 -8.73
CA LEU A 204 -14.00 26.41 -10.09
C LEU A 204 -15.43 26.96 -10.18
N HIS A 205 -16.27 26.72 -9.18
CA HIS A 205 -17.62 27.27 -9.11
C HIS A 205 -17.60 28.81 -8.99
N TYR A 206 -16.71 29.37 -8.17
CA TYR A 206 -16.53 30.83 -8.08
C TYR A 206 -16.02 31.43 -9.38
N ALA A 207 -15.10 30.76 -10.09
CA ALA A 207 -14.66 31.21 -11.41
C ALA A 207 -15.81 31.18 -12.43
N TYR A 208 -16.66 30.16 -12.38
CA TYR A 208 -17.76 30.00 -13.33
C TYR A 208 -18.93 30.97 -13.09
N HIS A 209 -19.23 31.29 -11.83
CA HIS A 209 -20.35 32.16 -11.44
C HIS A 209 -19.96 33.59 -11.06
N GLY A 210 -18.66 33.89 -10.97
CA GLY A 210 -18.16 35.23 -10.66
C GLY A 210 -18.48 36.21 -11.79
N SER A 211 -19.53 37.01 -11.61
CA SER A 211 -19.72 38.23 -12.39
C SER A 211 -18.48 39.13 -12.21
N PRO A 212 -17.92 39.73 -13.28
CA PRO A 212 -16.69 40.55 -13.21
C PRO A 212 -16.78 41.81 -12.33
N THR A 213 -17.90 42.07 -11.66
CA THR A 213 -18.24 43.43 -11.24
C THR A 213 -18.19 43.73 -9.75
N GLU A 214 -18.13 42.77 -8.80
CA GLU A 214 -18.38 43.15 -7.39
C GLU A 214 -17.54 42.51 -6.27
N HIS A 215 -16.50 41.73 -6.56
CA HIS A 215 -15.62 41.22 -5.48
C HIS A 215 -14.18 41.72 -5.61
N GLN A 216 -13.94 42.93 -5.08
CA GLN A 216 -12.61 43.39 -4.69
C GLN A 216 -12.12 42.51 -3.52
N GLY A 217 -11.39 41.45 -3.83
CA GLY A 217 -10.76 40.60 -2.80
C GLY A 217 -10.49 39.16 -3.20
N PHE A 218 -11.06 38.67 -4.31
CA PHE A 218 -10.74 37.35 -4.83
C PHE A 218 -10.02 37.46 -6.17
N ALA A 219 -8.97 36.65 -6.32
CA ALA A 219 -8.13 36.55 -7.51
C ALA A 219 -9.00 36.60 -8.78
N THR A 220 -8.64 37.47 -9.72
CA THR A 220 -9.40 37.67 -10.96
C THR A 220 -9.59 36.33 -11.69
N TYR A 221 -10.69 36.16 -12.43
CA TYR A 221 -10.97 34.97 -13.25
C TYR A 221 -9.76 34.52 -14.09
N LYS A 222 -8.95 35.48 -14.53
CA LYS A 222 -7.69 35.26 -15.26
C LYS A 222 -6.66 34.52 -14.40
N GLN A 223 -6.46 34.91 -13.14
CA GLN A 223 -5.56 34.23 -12.20
C GLN A 223 -6.02 32.81 -11.85
N ILE A 224 -7.34 32.56 -11.74
CA ILE A 224 -7.86 31.19 -11.50
C ILE A 224 -7.65 30.29 -12.72
N LEU A 225 -7.91 30.79 -13.93
CA LEU A 225 -7.59 30.06 -15.16
C LEU A 225 -6.08 29.82 -15.31
N GLN A 226 -5.24 30.76 -14.86
CA GLN A 226 -3.78 30.63 -14.91
C GLN A 226 -3.30 29.56 -13.91
N VAL A 227 -3.80 29.54 -12.68
CA VAL A 227 -3.54 28.48 -11.69
C VAL A 227 -4.04 27.12 -12.17
N ALA A 228 -5.23 27.04 -12.75
CA ALA A 228 -5.76 25.79 -13.30
C ALA A 228 -4.93 25.28 -14.49
N LYS A 229 -4.49 26.19 -15.37
CA LYS A 229 -3.64 25.85 -16.52
C LYS A 229 -2.27 25.37 -16.05
N ILE A 230 -1.69 26.01 -15.04
CA ILE A 230 -0.39 25.63 -14.46
C ILE A 230 -0.49 24.33 -13.66
N ALA A 231 -1.60 24.07 -12.96
CA ALA A 231 -1.82 22.79 -12.31
C ALA A 231 -1.90 21.63 -13.32
N VAL A 232 -2.52 21.86 -14.49
CA VAL A 232 -2.53 20.90 -15.60
C VAL A 232 -1.12 20.74 -16.18
N THR A 233 -0.40 21.84 -16.44
CA THR A 233 0.99 21.78 -16.95
C THR A 233 1.93 21.05 -15.98
N ASN A 234 1.82 21.30 -14.67
CA ASN A 234 2.62 20.62 -13.64
C ASN A 234 2.26 19.14 -13.50
N ARG A 235 0.97 18.78 -13.65
CA ARG A 235 0.56 17.37 -13.69
C ARG A 235 1.16 16.66 -14.89
N ASP A 236 1.09 17.27 -16.06
CA ASP A 236 1.62 16.68 -17.29
C ASP A 236 3.16 16.64 -17.26
N GLY A 237 3.82 17.62 -16.62
CA GLY A 237 5.26 17.63 -16.34
C GLY A 237 5.71 16.54 -15.35
N LEU A 238 4.95 16.32 -14.27
CA LEU A 238 5.18 15.22 -13.31
C LEU A 238 4.98 13.85 -13.97
N GLN A 239 3.95 13.72 -14.81
CA GLN A 239 3.73 12.49 -15.58
C GLN A 239 4.90 12.24 -16.53
N ALA A 240 5.36 13.25 -17.27
CA ALA A 240 6.51 13.11 -18.17
C ALA A 240 7.82 12.75 -17.43
N ALA A 241 8.01 13.28 -16.21
CA ALA A 241 9.15 12.92 -15.36
C ALA A 241 9.06 11.46 -14.88
N ASN A 242 7.87 11.00 -14.47
CA ASN A 242 7.61 9.61 -14.11
C ASN A 242 7.83 8.66 -15.30
N ASP A 243 7.33 9.02 -16.48
CA ASP A 243 7.52 8.23 -17.71
C ASP A 243 9.01 8.13 -18.08
N ALA A 244 9.76 9.22 -17.95
CA ALA A 244 11.21 9.22 -18.19
C ALA A 244 11.98 8.35 -17.17
N ILE A 245 11.55 8.33 -15.91
CA ILE A 245 12.10 7.43 -14.89
C ILE A 245 11.78 5.97 -15.23
N ALA A 246 10.54 5.68 -15.62
CA ALA A 246 10.11 4.33 -16.00
C ALA A 246 10.86 3.81 -17.23
N GLU A 247 11.04 4.65 -18.26
CA GLU A 247 11.83 4.33 -19.46
C GLU A 247 13.30 4.05 -19.10
N HIS A 248 13.89 4.89 -18.25
CA HIS A 248 15.27 4.71 -17.78
C HIS A 248 15.43 3.39 -17.01
N LEU A 249 14.49 3.05 -16.12
CA LEU A 249 14.47 1.78 -15.39
C LEU A 249 14.32 0.58 -16.34
N ALA A 250 13.49 0.69 -17.38
CA ALA A 250 13.30 -0.37 -18.38
C ALA A 250 14.59 -0.64 -19.18
N VAL A 251 15.29 0.41 -19.60
CA VAL A 251 16.59 0.30 -20.30
C VAL A 251 17.64 -0.36 -19.40
N HIS A 252 17.68 0.00 -18.12
CA HIS A 252 18.58 -0.62 -17.14
C HIS A 252 18.27 -2.10 -16.89
N ASN A 253 17.01 -2.45 -16.69
CA ASN A 253 16.59 -3.83 -16.46
C ASN A 253 16.86 -4.75 -17.68
N SER A 254 16.86 -4.20 -18.89
CA SER A 254 17.16 -4.95 -20.12
C SER A 254 18.66 -5.15 -20.41
N SER A 255 19.54 -4.34 -19.81
CA SER A 255 20.99 -4.31 -20.13
C SER A 255 21.88 -5.03 -19.11
N GLY A 256 21.34 -5.46 -17.97
CA GLY A 256 22.08 -6.24 -16.95
C GLY A 256 23.20 -5.49 -16.23
N GLY A 257 23.30 -4.17 -16.41
CA GLY A 257 24.34 -3.33 -15.79
C GLY A 257 23.91 -2.78 -14.41
N VAL A 258 24.89 -2.67 -13.50
CA VAL A 258 24.74 -1.98 -12.20
C VAL A 258 24.27 -0.55 -12.43
N ILE A 259 23.29 -0.07 -11.63
CA ILE A 259 22.73 1.27 -11.71
C ILE A 259 23.85 2.31 -11.56
N ASP A 260 24.34 2.83 -12.68
CA ASP A 260 25.18 4.01 -12.71
C ASP A 260 24.25 5.23 -12.75
N ARG A 261 24.02 5.84 -11.58
CA ARG A 261 23.20 7.06 -11.42
C ARG A 261 23.80 8.29 -12.12
N SER A 262 24.89 8.13 -12.89
CA SER A 262 25.67 9.21 -13.48
C SER A 262 25.56 9.35 -15.00
N THR A 263 24.60 8.69 -15.68
CA THR A 263 24.37 9.04 -17.08
C THR A 263 23.92 10.51 -17.15
N GLY A 264 24.87 11.39 -17.49
CA GLY A 264 24.70 12.83 -17.40
C GLY A 264 23.49 13.33 -18.21
N GLU A 265 23.05 12.56 -19.19
CA GLU A 265 21.85 12.82 -19.99
C GLU A 265 20.55 12.68 -19.19
N PHE A 266 20.40 11.65 -18.34
CA PHE A 266 19.22 11.50 -17.47
C PHE A 266 19.16 12.62 -16.43
N VAL A 267 20.30 12.89 -15.78
CA VAL A 267 20.41 13.97 -14.78
C VAL A 267 20.15 15.34 -15.43
N ALA A 268 20.65 15.57 -16.65
CA ALA A 268 20.39 16.80 -17.40
C ALA A 268 18.92 16.94 -17.80
N LYS A 269 18.26 15.85 -18.22
CA LYS A 269 16.84 15.86 -18.60
C LYS A 269 15.93 16.12 -17.39
N LEU A 270 16.22 15.48 -16.26
CA LEU A 270 15.50 15.72 -15.00
C LEU A 270 15.74 17.14 -14.48
N ALA A 271 16.98 17.63 -14.53
CA ALA A 271 17.31 19.00 -14.14
C ALA A 271 16.64 20.05 -15.03
N ALA A 272 16.52 19.80 -16.34
CA ALA A 272 15.80 20.68 -17.26
C ALA A 272 14.29 20.72 -16.97
N LEU A 273 13.67 19.57 -16.68
CA LEU A 273 12.26 19.51 -16.29
C LEU A 273 11.99 20.23 -14.97
N LEU A 274 12.85 20.02 -13.96
CA LEU A 274 12.75 20.73 -12.68
C LEU A 274 13.01 22.23 -12.82
N GLY A 275 13.92 22.63 -13.71
CA GLY A 275 14.17 24.03 -14.07
C GLY A 275 12.94 24.68 -14.70
N GLN A 276 12.32 24.02 -15.68
CA GLN A 276 11.08 24.48 -16.31
C GLN A 276 9.94 24.63 -15.30
N MET A 277 9.80 23.69 -14.35
CA MET A 277 8.83 23.80 -13.26
C MET A 277 9.15 24.98 -12.33
N GLY A 278 10.43 25.27 -12.08
CA GLY A 278 10.86 26.44 -11.33
C GLY A 278 10.51 27.75 -12.04
N ASP A 279 10.81 27.86 -13.33
CA ASP A 279 10.48 29.02 -14.16
C ASP A 279 8.97 29.27 -14.21
N ASP A 280 8.16 28.20 -14.33
CA ASP A 280 6.69 28.28 -14.32
C ASP A 280 6.15 28.74 -12.94
N ILE A 281 6.85 28.42 -11.84
CA ILE A 281 6.51 28.86 -10.47
C ILE A 281 6.93 30.32 -10.25
N ASP A 282 8.07 30.74 -10.77
CA ASP A 282 8.54 32.12 -10.66
C ASP A 282 7.67 33.08 -11.51
N GLU A 283 7.25 32.68 -12.71
CA GLU A 283 6.24 33.41 -13.51
C GLU A 283 4.92 33.53 -12.74
N LEU A 284 4.57 32.50 -11.95
CA LEU A 284 3.40 32.50 -11.07
C LEU A 284 3.56 33.56 -9.97
N ALA A 285 4.71 33.59 -9.29
CA ALA A 285 4.99 34.55 -8.22
C ALA A 285 4.93 36.01 -8.71
N GLU A 286 5.50 36.30 -9.89
CA GLU A 286 5.45 37.64 -10.51
C GLU A 286 4.03 38.07 -10.91
N THR A 287 3.12 37.12 -11.17
CA THR A 287 1.71 37.41 -11.50
C THR A 287 0.87 37.83 -10.28
N PHE A 288 1.40 37.65 -9.07
CA PHE A 288 0.74 37.97 -7.80
C PHE A 288 1.38 39.12 -6.99
N GLU A 289 2.50 39.70 -7.45
CA GLU A 289 3.07 40.97 -6.96
C GLU A 289 2.45 42.20 -7.65
#